data_AF-A0A382U199-F1
#
_entry.id   AF-A0A382U199-F1
#
_cell.length_a   1.000
_cell.length_b   1.000
_cell.length_c   1.000
_cell.angle_alpha   90.00
_cell.angle_beta   90.00
_cell.angle_gamma   90.00
#
_symmetry.space_group_name_H-M   'P 1'
#
loop_
_entity.id
_entity.type
_entity.pdbx_description
1 polymer ?
#
loop_
_entity_poly.entity_id
_entity_poly.type
_entity_poly.pdbx_seq_one_letter_code
_entity_poly.pdbx_strand_id
1 'polypeptide(L)' 'MKIKNTFKLLVFALIYVVCVGGKVNYVPTEAQGSGVTRNDAISDALQNAVSKVNGAEIAAEMSNSIRENFS' A
#
# COMPACT_ATOMS: atom_id res chain seq x y z
N MET A 1 40.94 1.18 0.91
CA MET A 1 40.00 0.79 2.00
C MET A 1 38.57 1.34 1.83
N LYS A 2 38.35 2.48 1.15
CA LYS A 2 37.00 3.05 0.93
C LYS A 2 36.06 2.18 0.06
N ILE A 3 36.55 1.63 -1.06
CA ILE A 3 35.73 0.83 -2.00
C ILE A 3 35.09 -0.42 -1.35
N LYS A 4 35.81 -1.10 -0.45
CA LYS A 4 35.29 -2.30 0.23
C LYS A 4 34.14 -1.96 1.18
N ASN A 5 34.17 -0.78 1.82
CA ASN A 5 33.10 -0.35 2.71
C ASN A 5 31.89 0.15 1.93
N THR A 6 32.11 0.87 0.81
CA THR A 6 31.00 1.32 -0.05
C THR A 6 30.28 0.14 -0.70
N PHE A 7 31.02 -0.90 -1.15
CA PHE A 7 30.43 -2.11 -1.71
C PHE A 7 29.60 -2.89 -0.68
N LYS A 8 30.10 -3.02 0.56
CA LYS A 8 29.35 -3.63 1.65
C LYS A 8 28.05 -2.87 1.94
N LEU A 9 28.12 -1.54 1.99
CA LEU A 9 26.94 -0.69 2.24
C LEU A 9 25.87 -0.87 1.15
N LEU A 10 26.29 -0.92 -0.12
CA LEU A 10 25.41 -1.15 -1.26
C LEU A 10 24.71 -2.52 -1.17
N VAL A 11 25.45 -3.57 -0.81
CA VAL A 11 24.90 -4.93 -0.66
C VAL A 11 23.90 -4.98 0.51
N PHE A 12 24.20 -4.35 1.64
CA PHE A 12 23.26 -4.27 2.76
C PHE A 12 21.98 -3.49 2.42
N ALA A 13 22.09 -2.39 1.67
CA ALA A 13 20.93 -1.64 1.20
C ALA A 13 20.05 -2.46 0.25
N LEU A 14 20.67 -3.22 -0.67
CA LEU A 14 19.95 -4.13 -1.56
C LEU A 14 19.22 -5.25 -0.80
N ILE A 15 19.89 -5.88 0.18
CA ILE A 15 19.28 -6.92 1.02
C ILE A 15 18.11 -6.35 1.82
N TYR A 16 18.25 -5.15 2.38
CA TYR A 16 17.18 -4.48 3.12
C TYR A 16 15.92 -4.27 2.25
N VAL A 17 16.08 -3.78 1.02
CA VAL A 17 14.95 -3.58 0.09
C VAL A 17 14.24 -4.90 -0.24
N VAL A 18 14.99 -5.99 -0.44
CA VAL A 18 14.42 -7.31 -0.73
C VAL A 18 13.71 -7.91 0.48
N CYS A 19 14.29 -7.79 1.68
CA CYS A 19 13.71 -8.35 2.90
C CYS A 19 12.50 -7.55 3.42
N VAL A 20 12.44 -6.26 3.15
CA VAL A 20 11.32 -5.38 3.55
C VAL A 20 10.27 -5.27 2.42
N GLY A 21 10.42 -6.05 1.34
CA GLY A 21 9.44 -6.14 0.25
C GLY A 21 8.02 -6.16 0.80
N GLY A 22 7.28 -5.08 0.50
CA GLY A 22 6.06 -4.70 1.21
C GLY A 22 5.08 -5.85 1.34
N LYS A 23 4.51 -6.02 2.54
CA LYS A 23 3.44 -7.00 2.77
C LYS A 23 2.24 -6.62 1.91
N VAL A 24 2.02 -7.34 0.82
CA VAL A 24 0.82 -7.21 0.01
C VAL A 24 -0.34 -7.79 0.81
N ASN A 25 -1.16 -6.93 1.38
CA ASN A 25 -2.38 -7.33 2.07
C ASN A 25 -3.50 -7.44 1.05
N TYR A 26 -3.98 -8.66 0.83
CA TYR A 26 -5.12 -8.88 -0.06
C TYR A 26 -6.41 -8.58 0.70
N VAL A 27 -7.13 -7.56 0.26
CA VAL A 27 -8.40 -7.15 0.87
C VAL A 27 -9.52 -7.41 -0.16
N PRO A 28 -10.35 -8.45 0.03
CA PRO A 28 -11.51 -8.65 -0.84
C PRO A 28 -12.49 -7.50 -0.62
N THR A 29 -12.93 -6.86 -1.69
CA THR A 29 -13.90 -5.78 -1.64
C THR A 29 -14.84 -5.89 -2.83
N GLU A 30 -16.13 -5.79 -2.56
CA GLU A 30 -17.15 -5.67 -3.59
C GLU A 30 -17.22 -4.22 -4.08
N ALA A 31 -17.20 -4.05 -5.40
CA ALA A 31 -17.31 -2.75 -6.01
C ALA A 31 -18.20 -2.82 -7.24
N GLN A 32 -18.94 -1.75 -7.45
CA GLN A 32 -19.85 -1.58 -8.57
C GLN A 32 -19.45 -0.29 -9.27
N GLY A 33 -19.61 -0.27 -10.58
CA GLY A 33 -19.30 0.88 -11.39
C GLY A 33 -20.28 1.01 -12.53
N SER A 34 -20.50 2.25 -12.94
CA SER A 34 -21.40 2.61 -14.03
C SER A 34 -20.65 3.37 -15.11
N GLY A 35 -21.14 3.29 -16.33
CA GLY A 35 -20.48 3.95 -17.45
C GLY A 35 -21.23 3.82 -18.75
N VAL A 36 -21.00 4.77 -19.65
CA VAL A 36 -21.58 4.77 -21.01
C VAL A 36 -20.99 3.62 -21.82
N THR A 37 -19.70 3.35 -21.64
CA THR A 37 -19.03 2.18 -22.19
C THR A 37 -18.69 1.18 -21.09
N ARG A 38 -18.44 -0.07 -21.49
CA ARG A 38 -18.00 -1.12 -20.57
C ARG A 38 -16.68 -0.77 -19.87
N ASN A 39 -15.78 -0.06 -20.56
CA ASN A 39 -14.51 0.38 -19.97
C ASN A 39 -14.73 1.45 -18.90
N ASP A 40 -15.69 2.36 -19.12
CA ASP A 40 -16.02 3.38 -18.12
C ASP A 40 -16.59 2.74 -16.85
N ALA A 41 -17.51 1.77 -17.00
CA ALA A 41 -18.08 1.04 -15.87
C ALA A 41 -17.03 0.24 -15.09
N ILE A 42 -16.04 -0.34 -15.79
CA ILE A 42 -14.91 -1.03 -15.15
C ILE A 42 -14.02 -0.03 -14.40
N SER A 43 -13.70 1.11 -15.01
CA SER A 43 -12.88 2.15 -14.38
C SER A 43 -13.53 2.70 -13.11
N ASP A 44 -14.83 2.97 -13.16
CA ASP A 44 -15.61 3.43 -12.02
C ASP A 44 -15.66 2.37 -10.90
N ALA A 45 -15.88 1.10 -11.24
CA ALA A 45 -15.88 0.00 -10.28
C ALA A 45 -14.51 -0.16 -9.59
N LEU A 46 -13.41 -0.04 -10.35
CA LEU A 46 -12.07 -0.10 -9.80
C LEU A 46 -11.79 1.07 -8.86
N GLN A 47 -12.19 2.29 -9.22
CA GLN A 47 -12.04 3.45 -8.35
C GLN A 47 -12.85 3.30 -7.06
N ASN A 48 -14.06 2.75 -7.15
CA ASN A 48 -14.89 2.45 -5.99
C ASN A 48 -14.22 1.42 -5.06
N ALA A 49 -13.66 0.34 -5.62
CA ALA A 49 -12.94 -0.69 -4.87
C ALA A 49 -11.73 -0.11 -4.12
N VAL A 50 -10.88 0.62 -4.84
CA VAL A 50 -9.65 1.21 -4.28
C VAL A 50 -9.99 2.24 -3.19
N SER A 51 -11.02 3.05 -3.41
CA SER A 51 -11.45 4.05 -2.41
C SER A 51 -11.92 3.42 -1.10
N LYS A 52 -12.62 2.27 -1.17
CA LYS A 52 -13.04 1.54 0.04
C LYS A 52 -11.86 0.97 0.82
N VAL A 53 -10.89 0.38 0.13
CA VAL A 53 -9.69 -0.20 0.77
C VAL A 53 -8.82 0.89 1.38
N ASN A 54 -8.49 1.93 0.59
CA ASN A 54 -7.64 3.02 1.06
C ASN A 54 -8.32 3.84 2.17
N GLY A 55 -9.63 4.09 2.06
CA GLY A 55 -10.39 4.78 3.11
C GLY A 55 -10.43 4.00 4.43
N ALA A 56 -10.59 2.68 4.37
CA ALA A 56 -10.53 1.83 5.55
C ALA A 56 -9.12 1.77 6.17
N GLU A 57 -8.07 1.74 5.35
CA GLU A 57 -6.68 1.76 5.82
C GLU A 57 -6.34 3.08 6.52
N ILE A 58 -6.68 4.22 5.91
CA ILE A 58 -6.48 5.54 6.51
C ILE A 58 -7.26 5.68 7.83
N ALA A 59 -8.51 5.20 7.88
CA ALA A 59 -9.31 5.24 9.11
C ALA A 59 -8.72 4.34 10.21
N ALA A 60 -8.20 3.17 9.86
CA ALA A 60 -7.54 2.25 10.79
C ALA A 60 -6.23 2.85 11.33
N GLU A 61 -5.42 3.46 10.45
CA GLU A 61 -4.17 4.12 10.82
C GLU A 61 -4.40 5.32 11.73
N MET A 62 -5.42 6.14 11.42
CA MET A 62 -5.84 7.27 12.26
C MET A 62 -6.39 6.80 13.62
N SER A 63 -7.18 5.73 13.65
CA SER A 63 -7.70 5.16 14.90
C SER A 63 -6.59 4.59 15.78
N ASN A 64 -5.58 3.95 15.19
CA ASN A 64 -4.40 3.47 15.91
C ASN A 64 -3.58 4.63 16.46
N SER A 65 -3.34 5.68 15.66
CA SER A 65 -2.64 6.89 16.11
C SER A 65 -3.37 7.57 17.27
N ILE A 66 -4.70 7.71 17.21
CA ILE A 66 -5.49 8.24 18.32
C ILE A 66 -5.34 7.36 19.56
N ARG A 67 -5.52 6.04 19.43
CA ARG A 67 -5.38 5.10 20.56
C ARG A 67 -4.00 5.18 21.24
N GLU A 68 -2.93 5.32 20.47
CA GLU A 68 -1.57 5.43 21.03
C GLU A 68 -1.29 6.79 21.68
N ASN A 69 -1.90 7.88 21.21
CA ASN A 69 -1.71 9.21 21.80
C ASN A 69 -2.54 9.45 23.07
N PHE A 70 -3.57 8.64 23.33
CA PHE A 70 -4.46 8.76 24.50
C PHE A 70 -4.28 7.62 25.52
N SER A 71 -3.25 6.78 25.35
CA SER A 71 -2.91 5.68 26.25
C SER A 71 -1.59 5.92 26.97
#